data_AF-A0A6J6X610-F1
#
_entry.id   AF-A0A6J6X610-F1
#
_cell.length_a   1.000
_cell.length_b   1.000
_cell.length_c   1.000
_cell.angle_alpha   90.00
_cell.angle_beta   90.00
_cell.angle_gamma   90.00
#
_symmetry.space_group_name_H-M   'P 1'
#
loop_
_entity.id
_entity.type
_entity.pdbx_description
1 polymer ?
#
loop_
_entity_poly.entity_id
_entity_poly.type
_entity_poly.pdbx_seq_one_letter_code
_entity_poly.pdbx_strand_id
1 'polypeptide(L)'
;MIMRVDPATSQAAVLSFPRDLWVPIHGTDTENRINSAYVRNKPNTLIRTIYDNFGIGIDHFIQVDFCAFKTLVDAVGGVAIPFEYPTRDTHTGLSVPAPGCFNLSGDHALAYVRSRHYEYLSPKTGKWVEDGFADLGRISRQQDFLRRVVAKALATGVYTPSIARGLIRTAQQYVVTDPDLTLQKMLEFAGVIKALDQGNLRTYQIEVKSETRGANLVLIPRMNGGNMQAVISVFRGRAPLLETPKEPSNAPVAAPAAPAAAPATTTATTAAPQGGDGAEENVKGIVPPRDVRC
;
A
#
# COMPACT_ATOMS: atom_id res chain seq x y z
N MET A 1 3.31 -2.50 -6.75
CA MET A 1 3.44 -1.08 -6.34
C MET A 1 4.48 -0.44 -7.22
N ILE A 2 4.36 0.86 -7.48
CA ILE A 2 5.40 1.68 -8.12
C ILE A 2 5.83 2.72 -7.08
N MET A 3 7.13 2.92 -6.89
CA MET A 3 7.66 3.99 -6.06
C MET A 3 8.33 5.00 -6.98
N ARG A 4 7.89 6.27 -6.94
CA ARG A 4 8.62 7.38 -7.55
C ARG A 4 9.44 8.05 -6.47
N VAL A 5 10.72 8.26 -6.75
CA VAL A 5 11.65 9.01 -5.91
C VAL A 5 12.16 10.18 -6.72
N ASP A 6 12.25 11.35 -6.10
CA ASP A 6 12.88 12.55 -6.65
C ASP A 6 14.04 12.95 -5.73
N PRO A 7 15.29 12.66 -6.12
CA PRO A 7 16.47 13.04 -5.35
C PRO A 7 16.65 14.55 -5.20
N ALA A 8 16.22 15.34 -6.19
CA ALA A 8 16.45 16.78 -6.22
C ALA A 8 15.56 17.52 -5.21
N THR A 9 14.32 17.05 -5.01
CA THR A 9 13.39 17.59 -4.00
C THR A 9 13.41 16.82 -2.68
N SER A 10 14.14 15.70 -2.60
CA SER A 10 14.11 14.74 -1.49
C SER A 10 12.68 14.27 -1.17
N GLN A 11 11.99 13.76 -2.20
CA GLN A 11 10.59 13.32 -2.08
C GLN A 11 10.37 11.91 -2.62
N ALA A 12 9.35 11.24 -2.08
CA ALA A 12 8.93 9.93 -2.55
C ALA A 12 7.41 9.77 -2.46
N ALA A 13 6.84 9.05 -3.43
CA ALA A 13 5.46 8.59 -3.38
C ALA A 13 5.35 7.15 -3.87
N VAL A 14 4.34 6.43 -3.36
CA VAL A 14 4.04 5.05 -3.75
C VAL A 14 2.65 5.00 -4.39
N LEU A 15 2.53 4.34 -5.54
CA LEU A 15 1.25 4.04 -6.19
C LEU A 15 0.99 2.53 -6.15
N SER A 16 -0.12 2.15 -5.51
CA SER A 16 -0.59 0.79 -5.42
C SER A 16 -1.57 0.46 -6.54
N PHE A 17 -1.31 -0.65 -7.22
CA PHE A 17 -2.15 -1.23 -8.26
C PHE A 17 -2.84 -2.46 -7.66
N PRO A 18 -4.18 -2.47 -7.53
CA PRO A 18 -4.89 -3.68 -7.15
C PRO A 18 -4.59 -4.82 -8.12
N ARG A 19 -4.31 -6.02 -7.60
CA ARG A 19 -3.85 -7.15 -8.41
C ARG A 19 -4.92 -7.65 -9.41
N ASP A 20 -6.19 -7.44 -9.06
CA ASP A 20 -7.37 -7.84 -9.80
C ASP A 20 -7.89 -6.72 -10.72
N LEU A 21 -7.06 -5.69 -10.99
CA LEU A 21 -7.29 -4.66 -12.02
C LEU A 21 -7.43 -5.30 -13.40
N TRP A 22 -8.55 -5.08 -14.08
CA TRP A 22 -8.80 -5.57 -15.44
C TRP A 22 -8.25 -4.59 -16.47
N VAL A 23 -7.30 -5.05 -17.30
CA VAL A 23 -6.59 -4.24 -18.30
C VAL A 23 -6.18 -5.09 -19.51
N PRO A 24 -6.07 -4.51 -20.72
CA PRO A 24 -5.26 -5.07 -21.81
C PRO A 24 -3.88 -5.52 -21.34
N ILE A 25 -3.46 -6.74 -21.70
CA ILE A 25 -2.16 -7.30 -21.34
C ILE A 25 -1.17 -7.10 -22.48
N HIS A 26 0.04 -6.61 -22.17
CA HIS A 26 1.05 -6.37 -23.21
C HIS A 26 1.46 -7.65 -23.92
N GLY A 27 1.44 -7.62 -25.26
CA GLY A 27 1.80 -8.76 -26.10
C GLY A 27 0.70 -9.82 -26.26
N THR A 28 -0.54 -9.51 -25.85
CA THR A 28 -1.73 -10.33 -26.18
C THR A 28 -2.86 -9.46 -26.73
N ASP A 29 -3.78 -10.07 -27.47
CA ASP A 29 -4.99 -9.40 -27.96
C ASP A 29 -6.14 -9.45 -26.94
N THR A 30 -5.83 -9.58 -25.64
CA THR A 30 -6.80 -9.88 -24.59
C THR A 30 -6.64 -9.00 -23.36
N GLU A 31 -7.78 -8.63 -22.77
CA GLU A 31 -7.80 -8.09 -21.41
C GLU A 31 -7.76 -9.22 -20.38
N ASN A 32 -7.10 -8.97 -19.25
CA ASN A 32 -7.10 -9.86 -18.10
C ASN A 32 -6.83 -9.05 -16.82
N ARG A 33 -6.80 -9.72 -15.66
CA ARG A 33 -6.30 -9.13 -14.42
C ARG A 33 -4.80 -8.83 -14.56
N ILE A 34 -4.35 -7.66 -14.11
CA ILE A 34 -2.97 -7.18 -14.27
C ILE A 34 -1.93 -8.13 -13.66
N ASN A 35 -2.31 -8.89 -12.63
CA ASN A 35 -1.43 -9.91 -12.04
C ASN A 35 -1.14 -11.11 -12.97
N SER A 36 -1.91 -11.32 -14.04
CA SER A 36 -1.60 -12.33 -15.07
C SER A 36 -0.38 -11.94 -15.93
N ALA A 37 -0.05 -10.64 -16.02
CA ALA A 37 1.17 -10.17 -16.66
C ALA A 37 2.44 -10.41 -15.83
N TYR A 38 2.30 -10.84 -14.57
CA TYR A 38 3.44 -11.17 -13.71
C TYR A 38 3.91 -12.61 -13.96
N VAL A 39 5.17 -12.75 -14.36
CA VAL A 39 5.88 -14.03 -14.38
C VAL A 39 7.18 -13.88 -13.58
N ARG A 40 7.43 -14.84 -12.68
CA ARG A 40 8.64 -14.86 -11.84
C ARG A 40 9.89 -14.73 -12.70
N ASN A 41 10.74 -13.76 -12.37
CA ASN A 41 12.01 -13.43 -13.04
C ASN A 41 11.85 -12.97 -14.50
N LYS A 42 10.63 -12.58 -14.93
CA LYS A 42 10.31 -12.05 -16.26
C LYS A 42 9.40 -10.82 -16.13
N PRO A 43 9.93 -9.67 -15.69
CA PRO A 43 9.14 -8.49 -15.33
C PRO A 43 8.56 -7.74 -16.54
N ASN A 44 9.14 -7.95 -17.74
CA ASN A 44 8.89 -7.13 -18.93
C ASN A 44 7.41 -7.04 -19.32
N THR A 45 6.67 -8.16 -19.27
CA THR A 45 5.23 -8.18 -19.61
C THR A 45 4.42 -7.29 -18.67
N LEU A 46 4.68 -7.35 -17.36
CA LEU A 46 4.03 -6.48 -16.37
C LEU A 46 4.45 -5.01 -16.52
N ILE A 47 5.75 -4.73 -16.71
CA ILE A 47 6.26 -3.37 -16.91
C ILE A 47 5.63 -2.73 -18.14
N ARG A 48 5.58 -3.45 -19.27
CA ARG A 48 4.95 -2.96 -20.50
C ARG A 48 3.44 -2.84 -20.37
N THR A 49 2.77 -3.77 -19.68
CA THR A 49 1.33 -3.66 -19.37
C THR A 49 1.04 -2.39 -18.55
N ILE A 50 1.90 -2.04 -17.59
CA ILE A 50 1.79 -0.78 -16.83
C ILE A 50 2.01 0.43 -17.74
N TYR A 51 3.02 0.38 -18.62
CA TYR A 51 3.30 1.48 -19.55
C TYR A 51 2.15 1.70 -20.56
N ASP A 52 1.64 0.65 -21.19
CA ASP A 52 0.62 0.76 -22.24
C ASP A 52 -0.72 1.27 -21.69
N ASN A 53 -1.09 0.86 -20.47
CA ASN A 53 -2.36 1.25 -19.84
C ASN A 53 -2.29 2.58 -19.08
N PHE A 54 -1.15 2.88 -18.44
CA PHE A 54 -1.03 4.00 -17.51
C PHE A 54 0.02 5.03 -17.94
N GLY A 55 0.82 4.77 -18.96
CA GLY A 55 1.87 5.67 -19.47
C GLY A 55 3.07 5.83 -18.53
N ILE A 56 3.19 5.00 -17.50
CA ILE A 56 4.22 5.11 -16.46
C ILE A 56 5.45 4.31 -16.90
N GLY A 57 6.58 5.00 -17.04
CA GLY A 57 7.89 4.37 -17.21
C GLY A 57 8.37 3.73 -15.90
N ILE A 58 9.17 2.66 -16.02
CA ILE A 58 9.77 1.96 -14.88
C ILE A 58 11.27 1.90 -15.14
N ASP A 59 12.05 2.69 -14.40
CA ASP A 59 13.50 2.75 -14.55
C ASP A 59 14.20 1.51 -13.94
N HIS A 60 13.66 1.04 -12.81
CA HIS A 60 14.19 -0.07 -12.02
C HIS A 60 13.06 -0.93 -11.45
N PHE A 61 13.30 -2.24 -11.30
CA PHE A 61 12.33 -3.16 -10.70
C PHE A 61 12.92 -3.94 -9.52
N ILE A 62 12.04 -4.31 -8.59
CA ILE A 62 12.35 -5.11 -7.42
C ILE A 62 11.27 -6.17 -7.26
N GLN A 63 11.62 -7.45 -7.39
CA GLN A 63 10.76 -8.60 -7.18
C GLN A 63 11.17 -9.32 -5.90
N VAL A 64 10.34 -9.17 -4.86
CA VAL A 64 10.49 -9.79 -3.54
C VAL A 64 9.52 -10.97 -3.46
N ASP A 65 10.00 -12.16 -3.09
CA ASP A 65 9.13 -13.30 -2.78
C ASP A 65 8.95 -13.51 -1.28
N PHE A 66 8.21 -14.56 -0.89
CA PHE A 66 7.86 -14.78 0.51
C PHE A 66 9.05 -15.13 1.40
N CYS A 67 10.08 -15.81 0.89
CA CYS A 67 11.29 -16.10 1.66
C CYS A 67 12.09 -14.81 1.84
N ALA A 68 12.27 -14.06 0.75
CA ALA A 68 12.93 -12.76 0.75
C ALA A 68 12.27 -11.79 1.74
N PHE A 69 10.94 -11.65 1.68
CA PHE A 69 10.18 -10.75 2.54
C PHE A 69 10.40 -11.07 4.02
N LYS A 70 10.29 -12.35 4.43
CA LYS A 70 10.50 -12.78 5.81
C LYS A 70 11.89 -12.40 6.29
N THR A 71 12.92 -12.84 5.55
CA THR A 71 14.32 -12.58 5.88
C THR A 71 14.64 -11.09 5.98
N LEU A 72 14.06 -10.26 5.11
CA LEU A 72 14.24 -8.80 5.16
C LEU A 72 13.61 -8.18 6.42
N VAL A 73 12.40 -8.61 6.79
CA VAL A 73 11.72 -8.13 8.01
C VAL A 73 12.48 -8.55 9.27
N ASP A 74 12.93 -9.80 9.34
CA ASP A 74 13.71 -10.28 10.48
C ASP A 74 15.07 -9.59 10.57
N ALA A 75 15.73 -9.31 9.43
CA ALA A 75 17.01 -8.59 9.38
C ALA A 75 16.93 -7.13 9.86
N VAL A 76 15.76 -6.48 9.81
CA VAL A 76 15.53 -5.14 10.40
C VAL A 76 14.99 -5.19 11.84
N GLY A 77 14.90 -6.39 12.44
CA GLY A 77 14.44 -6.61 13.80
C GLY A 77 12.92 -6.62 13.97
N GLY A 78 12.18 -6.95 12.91
CA GLY A 78 10.71 -6.94 12.89
C GLY A 78 10.10 -5.54 12.75
N VAL A 79 8.77 -5.51 12.62
CA VAL A 79 7.99 -4.27 12.43
C VAL A 79 6.87 -4.18 13.46
N ALA A 80 6.84 -3.06 14.20
CA ALA A 80 5.83 -2.81 15.23
C ALA A 80 4.50 -2.34 14.64
N ILE A 81 3.44 -3.11 14.88
CA ILE A 81 2.07 -2.82 14.48
C ILE A 81 1.17 -2.71 15.73
N PRO A 82 0.46 -1.58 15.93
CA PRO A 82 -0.59 -1.49 16.94
C PRO A 82 -1.87 -2.17 16.45
N PHE A 83 -2.45 -3.03 17.28
CA PHE A 83 -3.76 -3.66 17.05
C PHE A 83 -4.74 -3.18 18.12
N GLU A 84 -5.86 -2.60 17.70
CA GLU A 84 -6.91 -2.12 18.61
C GLU A 84 -7.71 -3.29 19.24
N TYR A 85 -7.78 -4.43 18.53
CA TYR A 85 -8.54 -5.62 18.90
C TYR A 85 -7.74 -6.89 18.63
N PRO A 86 -8.04 -8.01 19.34
CA PRO A 86 -7.59 -9.33 18.91
C PRO A 86 -7.92 -9.53 17.43
N THR A 87 -6.94 -9.96 16.65
CA THR A 87 -6.98 -9.94 15.18
C THR A 87 -6.51 -11.29 14.64
N ARG A 88 -7.11 -11.76 13.54
CA ARG A 88 -6.66 -12.98 12.86
C ARG A 88 -6.97 -12.96 11.36
N ASP A 89 -6.37 -13.90 10.64
CA ASP A 89 -6.81 -14.31 9.30
C ASP A 89 -6.42 -15.79 9.13
N THR A 90 -7.41 -16.67 9.14
CA THR A 90 -7.24 -18.13 9.10
C THR A 90 -6.64 -18.66 7.80
N HIS A 91 -6.68 -17.89 6.72
CA HIS A 91 -6.12 -18.26 5.41
C HIS A 91 -4.63 -17.94 5.30
N THR A 92 -4.14 -17.01 6.11
CA THR A 92 -2.74 -16.57 6.14
C THR A 92 -1.98 -17.04 7.37
N GLY A 93 -2.69 -17.43 8.44
CA GLY A 93 -2.09 -17.76 9.73
C GLY A 93 -1.83 -16.53 10.62
N LEU A 94 -2.37 -15.36 10.28
CA LEU A 94 -2.28 -14.18 11.14
C LEU A 94 -3.04 -14.49 12.44
N SER A 95 -2.40 -14.24 13.58
CA SER A 95 -2.98 -14.40 14.91
C SER A 95 -2.37 -13.39 15.87
N VAL A 96 -3.22 -12.56 16.46
CA VAL A 96 -2.90 -11.52 17.43
C VAL A 96 -3.90 -11.68 18.58
N PRO A 97 -3.50 -12.25 19.73
CA PRO A 97 -4.45 -12.72 20.74
C PRO A 97 -5.08 -11.61 21.60
N ALA A 98 -4.49 -10.41 21.62
CA ALA A 98 -4.89 -9.29 22.47
C ALA A 98 -4.70 -7.95 21.74
N PRO A 99 -5.37 -6.86 22.17
CA PRO A 99 -4.99 -5.50 21.80
C PRO A 99 -3.56 -5.16 22.21
N GLY A 100 -3.00 -4.13 21.59
CA GLY A 100 -1.68 -3.58 21.91
C GLY A 100 -0.70 -3.70 20.76
N CYS A 101 0.59 -3.53 21.08
CA CYS A 101 1.63 -3.44 20.06
C CYS A 101 2.43 -4.72 19.91
N PHE A 102 2.44 -5.25 18.69
CA PHE A 102 3.11 -6.48 18.34
C PHE A 102 4.23 -6.18 17.35
N ASN A 103 5.47 -6.51 17.72
CA ASN A 103 6.61 -6.48 16.81
C ASN A 103 6.60 -7.75 15.95
N LEU A 104 6.06 -7.65 14.74
CA LEU A 104 5.87 -8.79 13.85
C LEU A 104 7.21 -9.25 13.29
N SER A 105 7.54 -10.53 13.51
CA SER A 105 8.60 -11.23 12.77
C SER A 105 8.22 -11.43 11.31
N GLY A 106 9.17 -11.88 10.47
CA GLY A 106 8.96 -12.09 9.04
C GLY A 106 7.73 -12.94 8.71
N ASP A 107 7.48 -14.01 9.46
CA ASP A 107 6.29 -14.86 9.29
C ASP A 107 4.98 -14.13 9.61
N HIS A 108 4.90 -13.47 10.77
CA HIS A 108 3.69 -12.76 11.20
C HIS A 108 3.42 -11.53 10.32
N ALA A 109 4.48 -10.82 9.94
CA ALA A 109 4.42 -9.71 8.98
C ALA A 109 3.93 -10.19 7.62
N LEU A 110 4.42 -11.35 7.14
CA LEU A 110 3.98 -11.91 5.86
C LEU A 110 2.50 -12.31 5.92
N ALA A 111 2.04 -12.88 7.03
CA ALA A 111 0.62 -13.18 7.23
C ALA A 111 -0.22 -11.90 7.21
N TYR A 112 0.19 -10.87 7.96
CA TYR A 112 -0.46 -9.55 8.01
C TYR A 112 -0.59 -8.90 6.62
N VAL A 113 0.50 -8.75 5.87
CA VAL A 113 0.46 -8.11 4.54
C VAL A 113 -0.20 -8.96 3.45
N ARG A 114 -0.44 -10.26 3.71
CA ARG A 114 -1.21 -11.13 2.82
C ARG A 114 -2.70 -11.15 3.16
N SER A 115 -3.10 -10.68 4.34
CA SER A 115 -4.44 -10.84 4.87
C SER A 115 -5.51 -10.17 4.01
N ARG A 116 -6.40 -11.00 3.47
CA ARG A 116 -7.62 -10.60 2.72
C ARG A 116 -8.88 -10.86 3.53
N HIS A 117 -8.82 -11.78 4.49
CA HIS A 117 -9.92 -12.14 5.37
C HIS A 117 -9.53 -11.70 6.79
N TYR A 118 -9.28 -10.40 6.90
CA TYR A 118 -8.85 -9.77 8.15
C TYR A 118 -10.04 -9.76 9.10
N GLU A 119 -9.99 -10.59 10.14
CA GLU A 119 -11.00 -10.67 11.17
C GLU A 119 -10.50 -9.97 12.44
N TYR A 120 -11.39 -9.24 13.10
CA TYR A 120 -11.17 -8.69 14.44
C TYR A 120 -12.26 -9.18 15.40
N LEU A 121 -11.91 -9.32 16.68
CA LEU A 121 -12.89 -9.67 17.71
C LEU A 121 -13.67 -8.42 18.10
N SER A 122 -14.93 -8.33 17.66
CA SER A 122 -15.79 -7.18 17.94
C SER A 122 -16.09 -7.04 19.43
N PRO A 123 -15.76 -5.91 20.08
CA PRO A 123 -16.03 -5.70 21.51
C PRO A 123 -17.54 -5.60 21.80
N LYS A 124 -18.36 -5.28 20.78
CA LYS A 124 -19.82 -5.13 20.92
C LYS A 124 -20.55 -6.47 20.91
N THR A 125 -20.00 -7.50 20.26
CA THR A 125 -20.70 -8.77 20.02
C THR A 125 -19.95 -10.00 20.50
N GLY A 126 -18.67 -9.87 20.89
CA GLY A 126 -17.82 -11.01 21.27
C GLY A 126 -17.55 -11.99 20.13
N LYS A 127 -17.78 -11.58 18.87
CA LYS A 127 -17.64 -12.42 17.68
C LYS A 127 -16.56 -11.87 16.77
N TRP A 128 -15.91 -12.78 16.03
CA TRP A 128 -15.03 -12.44 14.92
C TRP A 128 -15.85 -11.82 13.79
N VAL A 129 -15.38 -10.70 13.25
CA VAL A 129 -16.00 -9.94 12.16
C VAL A 129 -14.91 -9.64 11.13
N GLU A 130 -15.17 -9.95 9.86
CA GLU A 130 -14.26 -9.63 8.75
C GLU A 130 -14.33 -8.13 8.39
N ASP A 131 -13.22 -7.52 7.98
CA ASP A 131 -13.19 -6.09 7.62
C ASP A 131 -14.07 -5.75 6.42
N GLY A 132 -14.34 -6.73 5.54
CA GLY A 132 -15.20 -6.59 4.36
C GLY A 132 -14.56 -5.91 3.15
N PHE A 133 -13.27 -5.56 3.19
CA PHE A 133 -12.58 -4.82 2.12
C PHE A 133 -11.56 -5.63 1.32
N ALA A 134 -11.31 -6.89 1.70
CA ALA A 134 -10.57 -7.88 0.92
C ALA A 134 -9.22 -7.37 0.35
N ASP A 135 -9.11 -7.25 -0.98
CA ASP A 135 -7.88 -6.81 -1.67
C ASP A 135 -7.54 -5.34 -1.35
N LEU A 136 -8.55 -4.48 -1.21
CA LEU A 136 -8.39 -3.05 -0.91
C LEU A 136 -7.93 -2.86 0.55
N GLY A 137 -8.49 -3.66 1.47
CA GLY A 137 -8.02 -3.75 2.86
C GLY A 137 -6.55 -4.16 2.92
N ARG A 138 -6.19 -5.21 2.18
CA ARG A 138 -4.80 -5.68 2.09
C ARG A 138 -3.84 -4.62 1.54
N ILE A 139 -4.24 -3.88 0.51
CA ILE A 139 -3.40 -2.81 -0.08
C ILE A 139 -3.15 -1.69 0.93
N SER A 140 -4.18 -1.27 1.66
CA SER A 140 -4.06 -0.24 2.68
C SER A 140 -3.11 -0.68 3.81
N ARG A 141 -3.21 -1.94 4.27
CA ARG A 141 -2.26 -2.55 5.22
C ARG A 141 -0.84 -2.68 4.66
N GLN A 142 -0.67 -2.95 3.37
CA GLN A 142 0.64 -2.99 2.70
C GLN A 142 1.30 -1.60 2.64
N GLN A 143 0.52 -0.54 2.43
CA GLN A 143 1.01 0.85 2.44
C GLN A 143 1.40 1.32 3.84
N ASP A 144 0.59 1.01 4.87
CA ASP A 144 0.96 1.23 6.27
C ASP A 144 2.23 0.46 6.65
N PHE A 145 2.29 -0.84 6.35
CA PHE A 145 3.47 -1.67 6.61
C PHE A 145 4.73 -1.10 5.96
N LEU A 146 4.66 -0.63 4.71
CA LEU A 146 5.79 0.00 4.02
C LEU A 146 6.26 1.29 4.72
N ARG A 147 5.34 2.15 5.16
CA ARG A 147 5.69 3.34 5.97
C ARG A 147 6.38 2.95 7.27
N ARG A 148 5.86 1.94 7.97
CA ARG A 148 6.42 1.45 9.23
C ARG A 148 7.81 0.83 9.05
N VAL A 149 8.06 0.10 7.95
CA VAL A 149 9.40 -0.36 7.57
C VAL A 149 10.35 0.82 7.31
N VAL A 150 9.91 1.84 6.56
CA VAL A 150 10.72 3.06 6.31
C VAL A 150 11.03 3.79 7.61
N ALA A 151 10.03 4.07 8.43
CA ALA A 151 10.21 4.77 9.71
C ALA A 151 11.09 3.97 10.69
N LYS A 152 10.91 2.64 10.78
CA LYS A 152 11.80 1.73 11.52
C LYS A 152 13.24 1.85 11.01
N ALA A 153 13.45 1.85 9.70
CA ALA A 153 14.77 1.95 9.09
C ALA A 153 15.45 3.31 9.36
N LEU A 154 14.66 4.40 9.42
CA LEU A 154 15.15 5.71 9.84
C LEU A 154 15.49 5.76 11.33
N ALA A 155 14.68 5.14 12.18
CA ALA A 155 14.90 5.09 13.63
C ALA A 155 16.10 4.22 14.05
N THR A 156 16.34 3.08 13.38
CA THR A 156 17.43 2.15 13.72
C THR A 156 18.79 2.51 13.08
N GLY A 157 18.84 3.58 12.28
CA GLY A 157 20.08 4.01 11.63
C GLY A 157 20.62 3.03 10.59
N VAL A 158 19.78 2.15 10.01
CA VAL A 158 20.23 1.16 9.01
C VAL A 158 20.68 1.80 7.69
N TYR A 159 20.42 3.09 7.48
CA TYR A 159 21.05 3.90 6.42
C TYR A 159 22.56 4.13 6.63
N THR A 160 23.12 3.79 7.80
CA THR A 160 24.57 3.88 8.06
C THR A 160 25.30 3.03 7.02
N PRO A 161 26.31 3.55 6.29
CA PRO A 161 26.85 2.86 5.11
C PRO A 161 27.35 1.43 5.33
N SER A 162 27.83 1.07 6.53
CA SER A 162 28.16 -0.32 6.89
C SER A 162 26.92 -1.21 6.98
N ILE A 163 25.92 -0.79 7.74
CA ILE A 163 24.66 -1.52 7.97
C ILE A 163 23.84 -1.61 6.67
N ALA A 164 23.72 -0.50 5.94
CA ALA A 164 23.03 -0.44 4.66
C ALA A 164 23.64 -1.42 3.64
N ARG A 165 24.98 -1.43 3.50
CA ARG A 165 25.67 -2.40 2.62
C ARG A 165 25.48 -3.84 3.07
N GLY A 166 25.46 -4.11 4.38
CA GLY A 166 25.17 -5.43 4.93
C GLY A 166 23.77 -5.91 4.54
N LEU A 167 22.75 -5.12 4.88
CA LEU A 167 21.35 -5.42 4.58
C LEU A 167 21.08 -5.52 3.08
N ILE A 168 21.62 -4.63 2.24
CA ILE A 168 21.44 -4.69 0.79
C ILE A 168 22.10 -5.95 0.20
N ARG A 169 23.29 -6.35 0.66
CA ARG A 169 23.93 -7.61 0.20
C ARG A 169 23.10 -8.83 0.58
N THR A 170 22.57 -8.87 1.81
CA THR A 170 21.64 -9.93 2.23
C THR A 170 20.36 -9.90 1.37
N ALA A 171 19.78 -8.72 1.14
CA ALA A 171 18.59 -8.54 0.30
C ALA A 171 18.81 -9.06 -1.13
N GLN A 172 19.96 -8.73 -1.75
CA GLN A 172 20.33 -9.16 -3.10
C GLN A 172 20.43 -10.69 -3.26
N GLN A 173 20.58 -11.46 -2.17
CA GLN A 173 20.54 -12.93 -2.23
C GLN A 173 19.12 -13.49 -2.39
N TYR A 174 18.09 -12.71 -2.05
CA TYR A 174 16.70 -13.16 -2.04
C TYR A 174 15.78 -12.35 -2.98
N VAL A 175 16.22 -11.17 -3.42
CA VAL A 175 15.43 -10.23 -4.21
C VAL A 175 15.97 -10.17 -5.63
N VAL A 176 15.07 -10.30 -6.62
CA VAL A 176 15.42 -10.21 -8.03
C VAL A 176 15.23 -8.76 -8.50
N THR A 177 16.27 -8.19 -9.11
CA THR A 177 16.29 -6.81 -9.62
C THR A 177 16.80 -6.77 -11.05
N ASP A 178 16.68 -5.62 -11.72
CA ASP A 178 17.41 -5.39 -12.97
C ASP A 178 18.92 -5.24 -12.71
N PRO A 179 19.79 -5.50 -13.70
CA PRO A 179 21.24 -5.34 -13.57
C PRO A 179 21.69 -3.91 -13.28
N ASP A 180 20.91 -2.92 -13.71
CA ASP A 180 21.26 -1.50 -13.59
C ASP A 180 20.91 -0.92 -12.22
N LEU A 181 20.13 -1.60 -11.39
CA LEU A 181 19.86 -1.28 -9.99
C LEU A 181 21.04 -1.72 -9.10
N THR A 182 22.19 -1.07 -9.30
CA THR A 182 23.42 -1.40 -8.58
C THR A 182 23.33 -1.06 -7.08
N LEU A 183 24.23 -1.64 -6.28
CA LEU A 183 24.37 -1.28 -4.86
C LEU A 183 24.55 0.24 -4.65
N GLN A 184 25.22 0.93 -5.58
CA GLN A 184 25.39 2.38 -5.51
C GLN A 184 24.05 3.10 -5.66
N LYS A 185 23.22 2.73 -6.66
CA LYS A 185 21.87 3.31 -6.80
C LYS A 185 20.97 2.97 -5.62
N MET A 186 21.03 1.75 -5.09
CA MET A 186 20.28 1.37 -3.88
C MET A 186 20.68 2.23 -2.66
N LEU A 187 21.96 2.58 -2.52
CA LEU A 187 22.44 3.50 -1.47
C LEU A 187 22.03 4.95 -1.73
N GLU A 188 21.97 5.38 -2.98
CA GLU A 188 21.43 6.69 -3.37
C GLU A 188 19.94 6.80 -3.02
N PHE A 189 19.12 5.81 -3.39
CA PHE A 189 17.72 5.73 -2.98
C PHE A 189 17.56 5.71 -1.45
N ALA A 190 18.41 4.98 -0.72
CA ALA A 190 18.41 4.99 0.74
C ALA A 190 18.80 6.37 1.31
N GLY A 191 19.69 7.11 0.64
CA GLY A 191 20.04 8.49 0.95
C GLY A 191 18.87 9.45 0.78
N VAL A 192 18.10 9.32 -0.31
CA VAL A 192 16.87 10.10 -0.50
C VAL A 192 15.81 9.73 0.55
N ILE A 193 15.63 8.44 0.84
CA ILE A 193 14.72 7.99 1.90
C ILE A 193 15.13 8.54 3.27
N LYS A 194 16.43 8.69 3.56
CA LYS A 194 16.93 9.36 4.77
C LYS A 194 16.61 10.85 4.81
N ALA A 195 16.60 11.51 3.65
CA ALA A 195 16.25 12.92 3.52
C ALA A 195 14.73 13.18 3.52
N LEU A 196 13.89 12.14 3.41
CA LEU A 196 12.46 12.25 3.68
C LEU A 196 12.25 12.61 5.15
N ASP A 197 11.63 13.75 5.41
CA ASP A 197 10.96 13.98 6.68
C ASP A 197 9.90 12.87 6.90
N GLN A 198 9.80 12.38 8.14
CA GLN A 198 9.24 11.05 8.45
C GLN A 198 7.74 10.93 8.14
N GLY A 199 7.03 12.05 7.93
CA GLY A 199 5.64 12.10 7.48
C GLY A 199 5.40 12.14 5.96
N ASN A 200 6.44 12.29 5.12
CA ASN A 200 6.27 12.69 3.72
C ASN A 200 6.22 11.55 2.67
N LEU A 201 6.21 10.27 3.09
CA LEU A 201 5.93 9.17 2.15
C LEU A 201 4.43 9.09 1.83
N ARG A 202 4.03 9.82 0.78
CA ARG A 202 2.64 9.83 0.26
C ARG A 202 2.33 8.47 -0.39
N THR A 203 1.16 7.87 -0.10
CA THR A 203 0.74 6.66 -0.83
C THR A 203 -0.63 6.82 -1.47
N TYR A 204 -0.70 6.43 -2.74
CA TYR A 204 -1.87 6.48 -3.60
C TYR A 204 -2.29 5.07 -3.98
N GLN A 205 -3.55 4.90 -4.35
CA GLN A 205 -4.05 3.68 -4.97
C GLN A 205 -4.73 4.04 -6.29
N ILE A 206 -4.63 3.18 -7.29
CA ILE A 206 -5.46 3.32 -8.50
C ILE A 206 -6.94 3.34 -8.08
N GLU A 207 -7.65 4.42 -8.47
CA GLU A 207 -9.10 4.51 -8.32
C GLU A 207 -9.77 3.41 -9.15
N VAL A 208 -10.73 2.70 -8.58
CA VAL A 208 -11.39 1.55 -9.22
C VAL A 208 -12.90 1.57 -9.04
N LYS A 209 -13.61 0.94 -9.99
CA LYS A 209 -14.97 0.43 -9.77
C LYS A 209 -14.94 -1.11 -9.81
N SER A 210 -15.75 -1.76 -8.99
CA SER A 210 -15.97 -3.20 -9.10
C SER A 210 -16.91 -3.50 -10.27
N GLU A 211 -16.61 -4.53 -11.05
CA GLU A 211 -17.46 -4.99 -12.15
C GLU A 211 -17.38 -6.52 -12.28
N THR A 212 -18.46 -7.15 -12.74
CA THR A 212 -18.49 -8.60 -12.98
C THR A 212 -18.24 -8.87 -14.46
N ARG A 213 -17.17 -9.62 -14.77
CA ARG A 213 -16.83 -10.09 -16.12
C ARG A 213 -16.92 -11.61 -16.17
N GLY A 214 -17.99 -12.13 -16.78
CA GLY A 214 -18.31 -13.56 -16.73
C GLY A 214 -18.54 -14.02 -15.29
N ALA A 215 -17.87 -15.08 -14.85
CA ALA A 215 -17.91 -15.57 -13.46
C ALA A 215 -16.98 -14.80 -12.49
N ASN A 216 -16.23 -13.80 -12.95
CA ASN A 216 -15.19 -13.13 -12.17
C ASN A 216 -15.62 -11.73 -11.73
N LEU A 217 -15.52 -11.44 -10.43
CA LEU A 217 -15.43 -10.06 -9.96
C LEU A 217 -14.04 -9.50 -10.31
N VAL A 218 -14.00 -8.30 -10.88
CA VAL A 218 -12.77 -7.60 -11.31
C VAL A 218 -12.85 -6.12 -10.96
N LEU A 219 -11.71 -5.42 -11.03
CA LEU A 219 -11.60 -3.99 -10.74
C LEU A 219 -11.29 -3.22 -12.03
N ILE A 220 -12.18 -2.34 -12.48
CA ILE A 220 -11.94 -1.49 -13.66
C ILE A 220 -11.31 -0.16 -13.19
N PRO A 221 -10.17 0.28 -13.74
CA PRO A 221 -9.54 1.53 -13.36
C PRO A 221 -10.37 2.76 -13.75
N ARG A 222 -10.41 3.78 -12.89
CA ARG A 222 -11.13 5.05 -13.09
C ARG A 222 -10.17 6.19 -13.42
N MET A 223 -9.67 6.20 -14.65
CA MET A 223 -8.63 7.15 -15.10
C MET A 223 -9.13 8.58 -15.42
N ASN A 224 -10.44 8.81 -15.42
CA ASN A 224 -11.05 10.08 -15.85
C ASN A 224 -11.32 11.06 -14.69
N GLY A 225 -11.09 10.65 -13.44
CA GLY A 225 -11.21 11.54 -12.28
C GLY A 225 -10.03 12.50 -12.19
N GLY A 226 -10.28 13.78 -11.90
CA GLY A 226 -9.22 14.80 -11.81
C GLY A 226 -8.14 14.46 -10.76
N ASN A 227 -8.54 13.83 -9.65
CA ASN A 227 -7.61 13.30 -8.64
C ASN A 227 -6.67 12.24 -9.25
N MET A 228 -7.21 11.15 -9.81
CA MET A 228 -6.40 10.12 -10.46
C MET A 228 -5.54 10.67 -11.61
N GLN A 229 -6.01 11.64 -12.39
CA GLN A 229 -5.21 12.28 -13.44
C GLN A 229 -4.02 13.07 -12.88
N ALA A 230 -4.18 13.77 -11.75
CA ALA A 230 -3.08 14.45 -11.08
C ALA A 230 -2.05 13.45 -10.52
N VAL A 231 -2.53 12.40 -9.83
CA VAL A 231 -1.69 11.30 -9.32
C VAL A 231 -0.91 10.62 -10.44
N ILE A 232 -1.54 10.35 -11.59
CA ILE A 232 -0.92 9.72 -12.76
C ILE A 232 -0.05 10.69 -13.58
N SER A 233 -0.13 12.01 -13.33
CA SER A 233 0.81 12.98 -13.91
C SER A 233 2.11 13.06 -13.08
N VAL A 234 2.00 12.84 -11.76
CA VAL A 234 3.08 12.21 -10.99
C VAL A 234 3.23 10.74 -11.44
N PHE A 235 4.33 10.04 -11.12
CA PHE A 235 4.73 8.74 -11.73
C PHE A 235 5.02 8.77 -13.25
N ARG A 236 4.22 9.45 -14.09
CA ARG A 236 4.59 9.76 -15.50
C ARG A 236 5.73 10.78 -15.65
N GLY A 237 6.18 11.40 -14.54
CA GLY A 237 7.22 12.43 -14.56
C GLY A 237 6.76 13.81 -15.05
N ARG A 238 5.44 14.04 -15.23
CA ARG A 238 4.88 15.27 -15.82
C ARG A 238 4.47 16.34 -14.81
N ALA A 239 4.42 16.00 -13.53
CA ALA A 239 4.18 16.91 -12.41
C ALA A 239 5.17 16.63 -11.26
N PRO A 240 5.51 17.62 -10.41
CA PRO A 240 6.32 17.43 -9.21
C PRO A 240 5.56 16.70 -8.10
N LEU A 241 6.28 16.06 -7.17
CA LEU A 241 5.69 15.31 -6.04
C LEU A 241 4.99 16.19 -5.00
N LEU A 242 5.25 17.51 -4.99
CA LEU A 242 4.57 18.48 -4.15
C LEU A 242 3.10 18.71 -4.53
N GLU A 243 2.82 18.75 -5.84
CA GLU A 243 1.54 19.18 -6.42
C GLU A 243 0.45 18.12 -6.42
N THR A 244 0.75 16.85 -6.06
CA THR A 244 -0.33 15.87 -5.93
C THR A 244 -1.34 16.32 -4.88
N PRO A 245 -2.65 16.20 -5.17
CA PRO A 245 -3.68 16.35 -4.17
C PRO A 245 -3.42 15.46 -2.96
N LYS A 246 -3.72 15.99 -1.79
CA LYS A 246 -4.21 15.19 -0.68
C LYS A 246 -5.56 14.61 -1.14
N GLU A 247 -5.63 13.30 -1.39
CA GLU A 247 -6.82 12.70 -2.03
C GLU A 247 -8.10 12.95 -1.21
N PRO A 248 -9.27 13.11 -1.87
CA PRO A 248 -10.55 13.11 -1.19
C PRO A 248 -10.98 11.68 -0.80
N SER A 249 -11.51 11.56 0.42
CA SER A 249 -12.07 10.33 0.99
C SER A 249 -13.30 9.85 0.20
N ASN A 250 -13.19 8.73 -0.53
CA ASN A 250 -14.38 8.08 -1.11
C ASN A 250 -15.16 7.33 -0.02
N ALA A 251 -16.31 7.88 0.40
CA ALA A 251 -17.29 7.13 1.18
C ALA A 251 -17.73 5.85 0.45
N PRO A 252 -18.13 4.77 1.15
CA PRO A 252 -18.67 3.57 0.52
C PRO A 252 -19.95 3.90 -0.28
N VAL A 253 -20.12 3.28 -1.44
CA VAL A 253 -21.44 3.22 -2.09
C VAL A 253 -22.36 2.44 -1.17
N ALA A 254 -23.37 3.10 -0.62
CA ALA A 254 -24.35 2.44 0.25
C ALA A 254 -25.07 1.32 -0.51
N ALA A 255 -25.26 0.18 0.14
CA ALA A 255 -26.23 -0.81 -0.29
C ALA A 255 -27.62 -0.16 -0.36
N PRO A 256 -28.51 -0.57 -1.28
CA PRO A 256 -29.79 0.10 -1.50
C PRO A 256 -30.65 0.05 -0.23
N ALA A 257 -30.89 1.22 0.36
CA ALA A 257 -31.80 1.37 1.48
C ALA A 257 -33.26 1.19 1.00
N ALA A 258 -34.04 0.43 1.77
CA ALA A 258 -35.49 0.37 1.60
C ALA A 258 -36.13 1.76 1.82
N PRO A 259 -37.28 2.06 1.19
CA PRO A 259 -37.84 3.41 1.15
C PRO A 259 -38.22 3.96 2.53
N ALA A 260 -38.07 5.27 2.67
CA ALA A 260 -38.09 6.00 3.93
C ALA A 260 -39.49 6.24 4.54
N ALA A 261 -39.52 6.41 5.86
CA ALA A 261 -40.58 7.12 6.58
C ALA A 261 -40.10 8.53 7.00
N ALA A 262 -41.05 9.45 7.16
CA ALA A 262 -40.83 10.90 7.25
C ALA A 262 -40.32 11.40 8.64
N PRO A 263 -39.86 12.67 8.76
CA PRO A 263 -38.91 13.09 9.80
C PRO A 263 -39.53 13.77 11.04
N ALA A 264 -38.70 13.93 12.10
CA ALA A 264 -38.96 14.81 13.24
C ALA A 264 -37.74 15.68 13.60
N THR A 265 -38.04 16.87 14.09
CA THR A 265 -37.31 18.15 14.03
C THR A 265 -36.21 18.38 15.09
N THR A 266 -35.20 19.23 14.77
CA THR A 266 -34.34 20.05 15.68
C THR A 266 -33.36 19.31 16.64
N THR A 267 -32.23 19.88 17.08
CA THR A 267 -31.76 21.29 17.16
C THR A 267 -30.23 21.42 16.95
N ALA A 268 -29.73 22.62 16.63
CA ALA A 268 -28.31 22.90 16.45
C ALA A 268 -27.58 23.34 17.74
N THR A 269 -26.27 23.02 17.84
CA THR A 269 -25.32 23.63 18.79
C THR A 269 -23.95 23.83 18.10
N THR A 270 -23.22 24.85 18.51
CA THR A 270 -22.12 25.54 17.81
C THR A 270 -20.74 24.84 17.84
N ALA A 271 -19.93 25.09 16.79
CA ALA A 271 -18.48 24.87 16.76
C ALA A 271 -17.74 25.93 17.64
N ALA A 272 -16.43 25.93 17.90
CA ALA A 272 -15.24 25.31 17.27
C ALA A 272 -14.10 25.20 18.34
N PRO A 273 -12.78 24.98 18.06
CA PRO A 273 -12.02 25.08 16.81
C PRO A 273 -11.31 23.80 16.33
N GLN A 274 -10.88 23.83 15.08
CA GLN A 274 -10.12 22.78 14.42
C GLN A 274 -8.63 22.85 14.79
N GLY A 275 -8.06 21.73 15.24
CA GLY A 275 -6.63 21.44 15.09
C GLY A 275 -6.47 20.56 13.85
N GLY A 276 -5.73 21.03 12.85
CA GLY A 276 -5.66 20.35 11.55
C GLY A 276 -4.75 19.13 11.58
N ASP A 277 -5.21 18.03 10.99
CA ASP A 277 -4.33 16.96 10.53
C ASP A 277 -4.70 16.52 9.11
N GLY A 278 -3.73 15.95 8.39
CA GLY A 278 -3.78 15.83 6.93
C GLY A 278 -4.79 14.81 6.42
N ALA A 279 -5.65 15.27 5.51
CA ALA A 279 -6.62 14.51 4.70
C ALA A 279 -6.51 12.97 4.71
N GLU A 280 -7.66 12.36 4.98
CA GLU A 280 -7.90 10.92 4.82
C GLU A 280 -7.58 10.49 3.38
N GLU A 281 -6.51 9.69 3.22
CA GLU A 281 -6.28 8.95 1.98
C GLU A 281 -7.43 7.94 1.77
N ASN A 282 -7.52 7.34 0.59
CA ASN A 282 -8.47 6.25 0.27
C ASN A 282 -8.18 4.92 1.00
N VAL A 283 -7.94 4.97 2.32
CA VAL A 283 -7.80 3.82 3.22
C VAL A 283 -9.09 3.01 3.20
N LYS A 284 -8.96 1.72 2.92
CA LYS A 284 -10.03 0.72 2.99
C LYS A 284 -9.62 -0.37 3.98
N GLY A 285 -10.60 -1.00 4.62
CA GLY A 285 -10.33 -2.02 5.63
C GLY A 285 -9.85 -1.45 6.96
N ILE A 286 -9.60 -2.35 7.90
CA ILE A 286 -8.98 -2.00 9.18
C ILE A 286 -7.47 -1.90 8.96
N VAL A 287 -6.93 -0.74 9.34
CA VAL A 287 -5.53 -0.37 9.23
C VAL A 287 -5.13 0.37 10.50
N PRO A 288 -3.91 0.15 11.03
CA PRO A 288 -3.34 0.96 12.10
C PRO A 288 -3.45 2.47 11.85
N PRO A 289 -3.54 3.29 12.92
CA PRO A 289 -3.32 4.73 12.81
C PRO A 289 -1.97 5.04 12.13
N ARG A 290 -1.87 6.18 11.43
CA ARG A 290 -0.62 6.56 10.74
C ARG A 290 0.54 6.89 11.69
N ASP A 291 0.28 7.21 12.96
CA ASP A 291 1.37 7.35 13.92
C ASP A 291 2.09 5.99 14.03
N VAL A 292 3.39 6.03 13.76
CA VAL A 292 4.26 4.86 13.79
C VAL A 292 4.44 4.38 15.23
N ARG A 293 4.21 5.25 16.22
CA ARG A 293 4.31 4.94 17.65
C ARG A 293 3.27 3.92 18.08
N CYS A 294 3.80 2.73 18.32
CA CYS A 294 3.56 2.03 19.56
C CYS A 294 4.09 2.83 20.76
#